data_AF-A0A2E0LAJ9-F1
#
_entry.id   AF-A0A2E0LAJ9-F1
#
_cell.length_a   1.000
_cell.length_b   1.000
_cell.length_c   1.000
_cell.angle_alpha   90.00
_cell.angle_beta   90.00
_cell.angle_gamma   90.00
#
_symmetry.space_group_name_H-M   'P 1'
#
loop_
_entity.id
_entity.type
_entity.pdbx_description
1 polymer ?
#
loop_
_entity_poly.entity_id
_entity_poly.type
_entity_poly.pdbx_seq_one_letter_code
_entity_poly.pdbx_strand_id
1 'polypeptide(L)'
;MIGVISITQLITYPSFLEIERTKFVNFHKNYVRAISFIAVPAMLVEICTLVYMNIYISNLILMKSLLVLIMLWLITFIIIVPIHNQLSKEFDEEKIISIIRYNWIRTVLWTSKIFIILYIFYEEF
;
A
#
# COMPACT_ATOMS: atom_id res chain seq x y z
N MET A 1 4.75 -3.29 5.80
CA MET A 1 4.32 -2.84 4.46
C MET A 1 5.35 -2.03 3.67
N ILE A 2 6.26 -1.27 4.30
CA ILE A 2 7.22 -0.41 3.56
C ILE A 2 8.05 -1.17 2.52
N GLY A 3 8.63 -2.33 2.85
CA GLY A 3 9.40 -3.08 1.87
C GLY A 3 8.59 -3.41 0.61
N VAL A 4 7.37 -3.91 0.79
CA VAL A 4 6.44 -4.23 -0.31
C VAL A 4 6.11 -2.98 -1.13
N ILE A 5 5.76 -1.86 -0.47
CA ILE A 5 5.35 -0.65 -1.20
C ILE A 5 6.49 0.01 -1.95
N SER A 6 7.69 0.01 -1.39
CA SER A 6 8.86 0.62 -2.02
C SER A 6 9.27 -0.17 -3.26
N ILE A 7 9.25 -1.51 -3.17
CA ILE A 7 9.53 -2.38 -4.32
C ILE A 7 8.47 -2.17 -5.41
N THR A 8 7.18 -2.16 -5.06
CA THR A 8 6.13 -1.95 -6.05
C THR A 8 6.20 -0.56 -6.68
N GLN A 9 6.55 0.46 -5.90
CA GLN A 9 6.67 1.84 -6.38
C GLN A 9 7.84 2.03 -7.35
N LEU A 10 9.02 1.52 -6.99
CA LEU A 10 10.26 1.83 -7.70
C LEU A 10 10.55 0.86 -8.85
N ILE A 11 10.06 -0.37 -8.74
CA ILE A 11 10.41 -1.44 -9.69
C ILE A 11 9.15 -1.90 -10.41
N THR A 12 8.13 -2.35 -9.67
CA THR A 12 7.03 -3.08 -10.30
C THR A 12 6.12 -2.19 -11.14
N TYR A 13 5.67 -1.06 -10.64
CA TYR A 13 4.77 -0.19 -11.41
C TYR A 13 5.44 0.51 -12.59
N PRO A 14 6.67 1.02 -12.50
CA PRO A 14 7.39 1.54 -13.67
C PRO A 14 7.57 0.47 -14.76
N SER A 15 7.88 -0.77 -14.39
CA SER A 15 8.07 -1.85 -15.38
C SER A 15 6.78 -2.20 -16.15
N PHE A 16 5.59 -1.85 -15.65
CA PHE A 16 4.33 -2.05 -16.40
C PHE A 16 4.28 -1.27 -17.70
N LEU A 17 4.99 -0.13 -17.78
CA LEU A 17 5.08 0.69 -18.99
C LEU A 17 5.94 0.04 -20.08
N GLU A 18 6.81 -0.89 -19.70
CA GLU A 18 7.74 -1.57 -20.62
C GLU A 18 7.19 -2.90 -21.16
N ILE A 19 6.05 -3.36 -20.62
CA ILE A 19 5.46 -4.64 -21.01
C ILE A 19 4.71 -4.51 -22.33
N GLU A 20 4.93 -5.47 -23.23
CA GLU A 20 4.21 -5.59 -24.49
C GLU A 20 2.68 -5.64 -24.25
N ARG A 21 1.93 -4.74 -24.90
CA ARG A 21 0.48 -4.55 -24.70
C ARG A 21 -0.34 -5.85 -24.83
N THR A 22 0.08 -6.73 -25.75
CA THR A 22 -0.56 -8.04 -26.01
C THR A 22 -0.44 -9.01 -24.84
N LYS A 23 0.64 -8.91 -24.04
CA LYS A 23 0.92 -9.78 -22.88
C LYS A 23 0.50 -9.15 -21.56
N PHE A 24 0.30 -7.83 -21.53
CA PHE A 24 0.05 -7.05 -20.32
C PHE A 24 -1.09 -7.60 -19.46
N VAL A 25 -2.26 -7.84 -20.04
CA VAL A 25 -3.44 -8.25 -19.25
C VAL A 25 -3.19 -9.57 -18.51
N ASN A 26 -2.55 -10.54 -19.16
CA ASN A 26 -2.24 -11.83 -18.55
C ASN A 26 -1.17 -11.68 -17.45
N PHE A 27 -0.13 -10.89 -17.73
CA PHE A 27 0.89 -10.56 -16.75
C PHE A 27 0.30 -9.85 -15.52
N HIS A 28 -0.51 -8.82 -15.73
CA HIS A 28 -1.09 -8.00 -14.67
C HIS A 28 -2.04 -8.79 -13.78
N LYS A 29 -2.88 -9.68 -14.34
CA LYS A 29 -3.72 -10.58 -13.54
C LYS A 29 -2.90 -11.48 -12.62
N ASN A 30 -1.80 -12.03 -13.14
CA ASN A 30 -0.89 -12.87 -12.35
C ASN A 30 -0.19 -12.04 -11.26
N TYR A 31 0.27 -10.84 -11.61
CA TYR A 31 0.84 -9.90 -10.66
C TYR A 31 -0.13 -9.56 -9.53
N VAL A 32 -1.38 -9.15 -9.85
CA VAL A 32 -2.40 -8.77 -8.85
C VAL A 32 -2.67 -9.93 -7.89
N ARG A 33 -2.74 -11.16 -8.39
CA ARG A 33 -2.90 -12.36 -7.53
C ARG A 33 -1.70 -12.55 -6.60
N ALA A 34 -0.48 -12.48 -7.14
CA ALA A 34 0.75 -12.70 -6.38
C ALA A 34 0.96 -11.60 -5.31
N ILE A 35 0.79 -10.33 -5.68
CA ILE A 35 0.96 -9.22 -4.74
C ILE A 35 -0.12 -9.23 -3.66
N SER A 36 -1.35 -9.65 -3.97
CA SER A 36 -2.42 -9.75 -2.97
C SER A 36 -2.09 -10.78 -1.89
N PHE A 37 -1.47 -11.91 -2.26
CA PHE A 37 -1.05 -12.94 -1.31
C PHE A 37 0.01 -12.43 -0.31
N ILE A 38 0.79 -11.41 -0.69
CA ILE A 38 1.82 -10.81 0.17
C ILE A 38 1.24 -9.61 0.93
N ALA A 39 0.55 -8.72 0.24
CA ALA A 39 0.09 -7.45 0.77
C ALA A 39 -1.07 -7.62 1.76
N VAL A 40 -2.05 -8.48 1.46
CA VAL A 40 -3.23 -8.64 2.31
C VAL A 40 -2.87 -9.17 3.70
N PRO A 41 -2.09 -10.27 3.85
CA PRO A 41 -1.68 -10.73 5.18
C PRO A 41 -0.86 -9.69 5.94
N ALA A 42 0.06 -9.00 5.26
CA ALA A 42 0.87 -7.97 5.89
C ALA A 42 0.04 -6.76 6.37
N MET A 43 -1.00 -6.36 5.62
CA MET A 43 -1.95 -5.32 6.05
C MET A 43 -2.82 -5.79 7.22
N LEU A 44 -3.24 -7.06 7.24
CA LEU A 44 -3.99 -7.64 8.36
C LEU A 44 -3.16 -7.69 9.64
N VAL A 45 -1.91 -8.10 9.55
CA VAL A 45 -0.98 -8.07 10.70
C VAL A 45 -0.83 -6.62 11.20
N GLU A 46 -0.66 -5.66 10.30
CA GLU A 46 -0.51 -4.24 10.66
C GLU A 46 -1.72 -3.65 11.40
N ILE A 47 -2.96 -3.98 10.98
CA ILE A 47 -4.15 -3.50 11.69
C ILE A 47 -4.34 -4.22 13.02
N CYS A 48 -4.13 -5.54 13.08
CA CYS A 48 -4.30 -6.32 14.30
C CYS A 48 -3.32 -5.86 15.40
N THR A 49 -2.04 -5.67 15.05
CA THR A 49 -1.04 -5.17 16.01
C THR A 49 -1.36 -3.76 16.46
N LEU A 50 -1.81 -2.89 15.56
CA LEU A 50 -2.11 -1.51 15.90
C LEU A 50 -3.35 -1.36 16.79
N VAL A 51 -4.40 -2.14 16.52
CA VAL A 51 -5.60 -2.22 17.37
C VAL A 51 -5.23 -2.77 18.74
N TYR A 52 -4.45 -3.85 18.80
CA TYR A 52 -3.96 -4.40 20.06
C TYR A 52 -3.21 -3.33 20.87
N MET A 53 -2.24 -2.63 20.28
CA MET A 53 -1.48 -1.59 20.99
C MET A 53 -2.39 -0.45 21.49
N ASN A 54 -3.38 0.00 20.70
CA ASN A 54 -4.28 1.08 21.13
C ASN A 54 -5.18 0.72 22.33
N ILE A 55 -5.44 -0.58 22.55
CA ILE A 55 -6.24 -1.04 23.69
C ILE A 55 -5.43 -0.96 25.00
N TYR A 56 -4.13 -1.24 24.94
CA TYR A 56 -3.27 -1.32 26.13
C TYR A 56 -2.43 -0.06 26.39
N ILE A 57 -2.12 0.70 25.35
CA ILE A 57 -1.29 1.91 25.42
C ILE A 57 -2.19 3.11 25.10
N SER A 58 -2.56 3.86 26.14
CA SER A 58 -3.38 5.08 26.01
C SER A 58 -2.54 6.26 25.54
N ASN A 59 -2.18 6.27 24.25
CA ASN A 59 -1.35 7.31 23.65
C ASN A 59 -2.07 7.98 22.46
N LEU A 60 -2.26 9.30 22.52
CA LEU A 60 -2.95 10.08 21.48
C LEU A 60 -2.26 9.97 20.11
N ILE A 61 -0.93 9.80 20.10
CA ILE A 61 -0.13 9.65 18.88
C ILE A 61 -0.41 8.29 18.24
N LEU A 62 -0.58 7.25 19.05
CA LEU A 62 -0.94 5.91 18.57
C LEU A 62 -2.34 5.90 17.93
N MET A 63 -3.29 6.66 18.48
CA MET A 63 -4.61 6.85 17.87
C MET A 63 -4.51 7.57 16.50
N LYS A 64 -3.65 8.58 16.37
CA LYS A 64 -3.38 9.23 15.08
C LYS A 64 -2.80 8.25 14.05
N SER A 65 -1.93 7.34 14.48
CA SER A 65 -1.37 6.32 13.57
C SER A 65 -2.41 5.33 13.04
N LEU A 66 -3.48 5.07 13.81
CA LEU A 66 -4.63 4.28 13.35
C LEU A 66 -5.44 5.04 12.29
N LEU A 67 -5.64 6.35 12.47
CA LEU A 67 -6.30 7.18 11.46
C LEU A 67 -5.52 7.21 10.13
N VAL A 68 -4.18 7.30 10.20
CA VAL A 68 -3.31 7.20 9.01
C VAL A 68 -3.48 5.85 8.32
N LEU A 69 -3.58 4.75 9.09
CA LEU A 69 -3.82 3.42 8.53
C LEU A 69 -5.17 3.33 7.81
N ILE A 70 -6.23 3.92 8.39
CA ILE A 70 -7.55 3.97 7.75
C ILE A 70 -7.48 4.76 6.45
N MET A 71 -6.82 5.91 6.42
CA MET A 71 -6.62 6.68 5.18
C MET A 71 -5.87 5.88 4.11
N LEU A 72 -4.81 5.17 4.49
CA LEU A 72 -4.07 4.26 3.60
C LEU A 72 -4.98 3.18 3.00
N TRP A 73 -5.86 2.60 3.82
CA TRP A 73 -6.82 1.59 3.37
C TRP A 73 -7.86 2.19 2.43
N LEU A 74 -8.39 3.37 2.73
CA LEU A 74 -9.32 4.07 1.84
C LEU A 74 -8.71 4.32 0.47
N ILE A 75 -7.47 4.85 0.40
CA ILE A 75 -6.75 5.02 -0.87
C ILE A 75 -6.59 3.68 -1.59
N THR A 76 -6.25 2.62 -0.84
CA THR A 76 -6.03 1.29 -1.42
C THR A 76 -7.32 0.71 -2.02
N PHE A 77 -8.40 0.64 -1.24
CA PHE A 77 -9.63 -0.04 -1.67
C PHE A 77 -10.50 0.80 -2.59
N ILE A 78 -10.50 2.13 -2.46
CA ILE A 78 -11.36 3.02 -3.25
C ILE A 78 -10.67 3.48 -4.54
N ILE A 79 -9.34 3.61 -4.56
CA ILE A 79 -8.62 4.15 -5.71
C ILE A 79 -7.79 3.05 -6.39
N ILE A 80 -6.84 2.44 -5.65
CA ILE A 80 -5.87 1.51 -6.23
C ILE A 80 -6.53 0.22 -6.74
N VAL A 81 -7.42 -0.39 -5.96
CA VAL A 81 -8.10 -1.64 -6.34
C VAL A 81 -8.96 -1.47 -7.61
N PRO A 82 -9.80 -0.42 -7.74
CA PRO A 82 -10.53 -0.17 -8.98
C PRO A 82 -9.62 0.02 -10.21
N ILE A 83 -8.51 0.74 -10.07
CA ILE A 83 -7.55 0.89 -11.18
C ILE A 83 -6.93 -0.46 -11.56
N HIS A 84 -6.55 -1.30 -10.59
CA HIS A 84 -6.07 -2.66 -10.89
C HIS A 84 -7.11 -3.51 -11.61
N ASN A 85 -8.40 -3.39 -11.25
CA ASN A 85 -9.49 -4.10 -11.91
C ASN A 85 -9.67 -3.65 -13.37
N GLN A 86 -9.45 -2.36 -13.66
CA GLN A 86 -9.49 -1.83 -15.02
C GLN A 86 -8.27 -2.32 -15.83
N LEU A 87 -7.06 -2.24 -15.26
CA LEU A 87 -5.83 -2.76 -15.89
C LEU A 87 -5.83 -4.29 -16.08
N SER A 88 -6.67 -5.01 -15.32
CA SER A 88 -6.91 -6.45 -15.52
C SER A 88 -7.79 -6.76 -16.73
N LYS A 89 -8.32 -5.75 -17.42
CA LYS A 89 -9.15 -5.92 -18.63
C LYS A 89 -8.42 -5.45 -19.88
N GLU A 90 -7.63 -4.38 -19.78
CA GLU A 90 -6.95 -3.76 -20.90
C GLU A 90 -5.66 -3.07 -20.45
N PHE A 91 -4.71 -2.90 -21.38
CA PHE A 91 -3.57 -2.01 -21.17
C PHE A 91 -4.04 -0.56 -21.28
N ASP A 92 -3.70 0.24 -20.28
CA ASP A 92 -4.01 1.67 -20.25
C ASP A 92 -2.88 2.42 -19.53
N GLU A 93 -2.15 3.21 -20.30
CA GLU A 93 -0.95 3.92 -19.86
C GLU A 93 -1.28 5.01 -18.82
N GLU A 94 -2.37 5.74 -19.01
CA GLU A 94 -2.81 6.78 -18.08
C GLU A 94 -3.18 6.17 -16.72
N LYS A 95 -3.84 5.01 -16.74
CA LYS A 95 -4.14 4.26 -15.52
C LYS A 95 -2.88 3.77 -14.82
N ILE A 96 -1.87 3.29 -15.55
CA ILE A 96 -0.57 2.89 -14.96
C ILE A 96 0.09 4.09 -14.28
N ILE A 97 0.17 5.25 -14.97
CA ILE A 97 0.73 6.48 -14.41
C ILE A 97 -0.05 6.93 -13.17
N SER A 98 -1.38 6.82 -13.19
CA SER A 98 -2.23 7.15 -12.03
C SER A 98 -1.90 6.25 -10.83
N ILE A 99 -1.73 4.95 -11.04
CA ILE A 99 -1.36 4.00 -9.98
C ILE A 99 0.00 4.36 -9.38
N ILE A 100 0.99 4.74 -10.20
CA ILE A 100 2.32 5.19 -9.74
C ILE A 100 2.18 6.43 -8.84
N ARG A 101 1.34 7.40 -9.23
CA ARG A 101 1.10 8.63 -8.47
C ARG A 101 0.41 8.37 -7.13
N TYR A 102 -0.68 7.60 -7.12
CA TYR A 102 -1.38 7.28 -5.88
C TYR A 102 -0.56 6.40 -4.95
N ASN A 103 0.30 5.55 -5.52
CA ASN A 103 1.17 4.70 -4.72
C ASN A 103 2.33 5.48 -4.07
N TRP A 104 2.82 6.56 -4.68
CA TRP A 104 3.71 7.52 -4.00
C TRP A 104 3.08 8.10 -2.71
N ILE A 105 1.79 8.46 -2.75
CA ILE A 105 1.07 8.94 -1.55
C ILE A 105 1.12 7.87 -0.45
N ARG A 106 0.88 6.60 -0.81
CA ARG A 106 0.95 5.47 0.13
C ARG A 106 2.36 5.26 0.66
N THR A 107 3.39 5.38 -0.17
CA THR A 107 4.79 5.29 0.25
C THR A 107 5.13 6.35 1.28
N VAL A 108 4.73 7.60 1.05
CA VAL A 108 4.96 8.70 2.00
C VAL A 108 4.21 8.46 3.30
N LEU A 109 2.92 8.08 3.24
CA LEU A 109 2.09 7.82 4.42
C LEU A 109 2.59 6.64 5.25
N TRP A 110 3.02 5.54 4.63
CA TRP A 110 3.61 4.43 5.38
C TRP A 110 4.98 4.79 5.97
N THR A 111 5.77 5.60 5.26
CA THR A 111 7.07 6.09 5.75
C THR A 111 6.88 7.00 6.96
N SER A 112 5.98 7.97 6.90
CA SER A 112 5.67 8.84 8.05
C SER A 112 5.14 8.03 9.23
N LYS A 113 4.33 7.00 8.99
CA LYS A 113 3.83 6.11 10.05
C LYS A 113 4.96 5.38 10.80
N ILE A 114 6.02 4.94 10.11
CA ILE A 114 7.18 4.35 10.80
C ILE A 114 7.84 5.36 11.72
N PHE A 115 8.04 6.60 11.27
CA PHE A 115 8.61 7.65 12.12
C PHE A 115 7.74 7.93 13.35
N ILE A 116 6.41 7.93 13.19
CA ILE A 116 5.46 8.08 14.30
C ILE A 116 5.62 6.93 15.31
N ILE A 117 5.70 5.68 14.84
CA ILE A 117 5.86 4.51 15.71
C ILE A 117 7.21 4.56 16.43
N LEU A 118 8.30 4.84 15.72
CA LEU A 118 9.64 4.96 16.32
C LEU A 118 9.70 6.07 17.38
N TYR A 119 9.03 7.20 17.15
CA TYR A 119 8.93 8.27 18.12
C TYR A 119 8.21 7.82 19.40
N ILE A 120 7.08 7.10 19.28
CA ILE A 120 6.37 6.56 20.46
C ILE A 120 7.26 5.60 21.23
N PHE A 121 7.97 4.70 20.54
CA PHE A 121 8.88 3.76 21.19
C PHE A 121 10.04 4.45 21.92
N TYR A 122 10.54 5.58 21.39
CA TYR A 122 11.59 6.37 22.02
C TYR A 122 11.10 7.18 23.23
N GLU A 123 9.84 7.64 23.24
CA GLU A 123 9.29 8.36 24.41
C GLU A 123 8.88 7.44 25.55
N GLU A 124 8.45 6.20 25.26
CA GLU A 124 8.00 5.26 26.29
C GLU A 124 9.10 4.34 26.88
N PHE A 125 10.31 4.32 26.30
CA PHE A 125 11.47 3.54 26.77
C PHE A 125 12.76 4.37 26.79
#